data_AF-A0A4T0BC88-F1
#
_entry.id   AF-A0A4T0BC88-F1
#
_cell.length_a   1.000
_cell.length_b   1.000
_cell.length_c   1.000
_cell.angle_alpha   90.00
_cell.angle_beta   90.00
_cell.angle_gamma   90.00
#
_symmetry.space_group_name_H-M   'P 1'
#
loop_
_entity.id
_entity.type
_entity.pdbx_description
1 polymer ?
#
loop_
_entity_poly.entity_id
_entity_poly.type
_entity_poly.pdbx_seq_one_letter_code
_entity_poly.pdbx_strand_id
1 'polypeptide(L)'
;MGDSDVSMSGVEPDDGLLAYGIPYPPALDDTITFSDGSAEPPDWEIYAKYYGARFKPGGNGFDVRLINFNDPSGEGKYFEEDWPYEYQLGAPDDRPDGWDPPIQKWGLKLLDAAGFINNPTQEAVSYMAPHGKWAPERQKYDLSRENVHPVFRCAMWPNISQLEYAAIMPALLLATAYLDDPKTLCLFHAISTPSSQMTLFRDEKLGYCQRVQIPATLSEIEQKAVFDKMVAMREYTTFNWADDEGPDTVHAIAWTSPRLDAKRRYIPASGPFTRKTDIYMSTHILHVMSLMPIKAYPFFDTQFAEEILDMAGVADERKPRDFDLISAQMRTAYMFAATLVHEFAHAFCKAYFERPDTKPAQPNEPWLADNRNNELGHAVILQILGGIPGSNTLYRIPMSSAEVIKQWNYVPFGIHFREPWDMWAKTSKFQQVISEGAAEANDKTCTFYPIAQRQIQSMYAKETWDEVSRYGLDAIKLTKIPEWAAHLVPGETGNYTLR
;
A
#
# COMPACT_ATOMS: atom_id res chain seq x y z
N MET A 1 -41.15 28.97 -22.77
CA MET A 1 -39.70 29.00 -23.00
C MET A 1 -39.12 29.96 -21.98
N GLY A 2 -38.32 29.44 -21.07
CA GLY A 2 -37.81 30.14 -19.92
C GLY A 2 -36.99 29.12 -19.14
N ASP A 3 -35.79 28.87 -19.65
CA ASP A 3 -34.77 28.04 -19.01
C ASP A 3 -34.43 28.67 -17.65
N SER A 4 -34.66 27.90 -16.59
CA SER A 4 -34.04 28.14 -15.30
C SER A 4 -32.70 27.42 -15.31
N ASP A 5 -31.62 28.17 -15.48
CA ASP A 5 -30.25 27.72 -15.24
C ASP A 5 -30.13 27.12 -13.84
N VAL A 6 -29.90 25.81 -13.80
CA VAL A 6 -29.46 25.12 -12.58
C VAL A 6 -27.99 25.50 -12.39
N SER A 7 -27.75 26.41 -11.46
CA SER A 7 -26.42 26.72 -10.93
C SER A 7 -25.78 25.44 -10.40
N MET A 8 -24.82 24.92 -11.16
CA MET A 8 -23.85 23.91 -10.73
C MET A 8 -22.65 24.62 -10.10
N SER A 9 -22.07 23.99 -9.09
CA SER A 9 -20.85 24.33 -8.34
C SER A 9 -20.95 25.49 -7.34
N GLY A 10 -21.33 25.15 -6.11
CA GLY A 10 -20.72 25.79 -4.95
C GLY A 10 -19.27 25.31 -4.88
N VAL A 11 -18.34 26.14 -5.34
CA VAL A 11 -16.92 26.00 -5.00
C VAL A 11 -16.85 26.31 -3.50
N GLU A 12 -16.57 25.29 -2.68
CA GLU A 12 -16.20 25.54 -1.29
C GLU A 12 -15.00 26.50 -1.28
N PRO A 13 -14.96 27.48 -0.36
CA PRO A 13 -13.82 28.39 -0.28
C PRO A 13 -12.55 27.56 -0.05
N ASP A 14 -11.54 27.81 -0.89
CA ASP A 14 -10.18 27.26 -0.75
C ASP A 14 -9.67 27.60 0.66
N ASP A 15 -9.71 26.60 1.54
CA ASP A 15 -9.19 26.67 2.91
C ASP A 15 -7.66 26.66 2.93
N GLY A 16 -7.03 26.59 1.74
CA GLY A 16 -5.60 26.50 1.54
C GLY A 16 -5.05 25.12 1.92
N LEU A 17 -5.88 24.08 1.96
CA LEU A 17 -5.44 22.70 2.19
C LEU A 17 -5.34 21.91 0.87
N LEU A 18 -4.41 20.96 0.86
CA LEU A 18 -4.27 19.94 -0.17
C LEU A 18 -5.34 18.86 0.01
N ALA A 19 -5.39 17.92 -0.95
CA ALA A 19 -6.33 16.82 -0.95
C ALA A 19 -6.39 16.10 0.41
N TYR A 20 -7.61 15.77 0.84
CA TYR A 20 -7.91 15.18 2.16
C TYR A 20 -7.62 16.09 3.36
N GLY A 21 -7.52 17.41 3.16
CA GLY A 21 -7.28 18.37 4.24
C GLY A 21 -5.84 18.38 4.73
N ILE A 22 -4.90 17.94 3.88
CA ILE A 22 -3.47 17.92 4.19
C ILE A 22 -2.92 19.35 4.08
N PRO A 23 -2.23 19.90 5.10
CA PRO A 23 -1.61 21.22 5.00
C PRO A 23 -0.46 21.22 3.98
N TYR A 24 -0.13 22.39 3.41
CA TYR A 24 1.07 22.54 2.61
C TYR A 24 2.33 22.22 3.43
N PRO A 25 3.32 21.51 2.86
CA PRO A 25 4.56 21.18 3.57
C PRO A 25 5.36 22.44 3.92
N PRO A 26 6.36 22.33 4.81
CA PRO A 26 7.39 23.36 4.97
C PRO A 26 7.97 23.77 3.61
N ALA A 27 7.97 25.07 3.32
CA ALA A 27 8.54 25.61 2.09
C ALA A 27 10.07 25.65 2.22
N LEU A 28 10.71 24.62 1.70
CA LEU A 28 12.16 24.48 1.75
C LEU A 28 12.81 25.13 0.52
N ASP A 29 13.97 25.77 0.70
CA ASP A 29 14.68 26.42 -0.40
C ASP A 29 15.24 25.39 -1.40
N ASP A 30 15.12 25.68 -2.70
CA ASP A 30 15.64 24.84 -3.79
C ASP A 30 17.18 24.79 -3.85
N THR A 31 17.86 25.62 -3.06
CA THR A 31 19.32 25.69 -2.95
C THR A 31 19.74 26.05 -1.54
N ILE A 32 20.72 25.33 -1.00
CA ILE A 32 21.37 25.69 0.27
C ILE A 32 22.63 26.49 -0.05
N THR A 33 22.72 27.69 0.52
CA THR A 33 23.91 28.54 0.41
C THR A 33 24.79 28.37 1.65
N PHE A 34 26.04 27.98 1.47
CA PHE A 34 27.00 27.79 2.56
C PHE A 34 27.71 29.10 2.91
N SER A 35 28.38 29.12 4.08
CA SER A 35 29.09 30.31 4.59
C SER A 35 30.23 30.79 3.68
N ASP A 36 30.73 29.94 2.79
CA ASP A 36 31.75 30.28 1.80
C ASP A 36 31.17 30.85 0.49
N GLY A 37 29.85 30.99 0.40
CA GLY A 37 29.12 31.50 -0.76
C GLY A 37 28.85 30.46 -1.84
N SER A 38 29.23 29.20 -1.64
CA SER A 38 28.83 28.09 -2.52
C SER A 38 27.33 27.81 -2.34
N ALA A 39 26.67 27.35 -3.40
CA ALA A 39 25.26 26.99 -3.39
C ALA A 39 25.06 25.65 -4.10
N GLU A 40 24.33 24.74 -3.46
CA GLU A 40 24.05 23.40 -3.99
C GLU A 40 22.56 23.08 -3.85
N PRO A 41 21.98 22.27 -4.75
CA PRO A 41 20.66 21.68 -4.52
C PRO A 41 20.65 20.92 -3.19
N PRO A 42 19.60 21.04 -2.38
CA PRO A 42 19.54 20.38 -1.08
C PRO A 42 19.50 18.86 -1.24
N ASP A 43 20.43 18.19 -0.57
CA ASP A 43 20.31 16.78 -0.19
C ASP A 43 19.52 16.73 1.13
N TRP A 44 18.21 16.48 1.05
CA TRP A 44 17.35 16.52 2.23
C TRP A 44 17.65 15.43 3.24
N GLU A 45 18.28 14.33 2.81
CA GLU A 45 18.76 13.30 3.74
C GLU A 45 19.84 13.86 4.67
N ILE A 46 20.66 14.80 4.19
CA ILE A 46 21.71 15.45 4.99
C ILE A 46 21.16 16.65 5.75
N TYR A 47 20.36 17.49 5.09
CA TYR A 47 20.08 18.84 5.57
C TYR A 47 18.76 19.00 6.34
N ALA A 48 17.76 18.15 6.10
CA ALA A 48 16.43 18.35 6.68
C ALA A 48 16.46 18.43 8.21
N LYS A 49 17.35 17.67 8.86
CA LYS A 49 17.51 17.65 10.32
C LYS A 49 17.90 18.99 10.95
N TYR A 50 18.45 19.93 10.19
CA TYR A 50 18.82 21.26 10.69
C TYR A 50 17.66 22.25 10.65
N TYR A 51 16.48 21.84 10.15
CA TYR A 51 15.31 22.69 10.04
C TYR A 51 14.22 22.30 11.05
N GLY A 52 13.61 23.33 11.62
CA GLY A 52 12.45 23.24 12.49
C GLY A 52 11.25 23.89 11.83
N ALA A 53 10.07 23.34 12.10
CA ALA A 53 8.79 23.80 11.62
C ALA A 53 7.80 24.05 12.75
N ARG A 54 6.80 24.90 12.48
CA ARG A 54 5.56 25.05 13.26
C ARG A 54 4.39 25.27 12.32
N PHE A 55 3.17 25.07 12.79
CA PHE A 55 2.01 25.43 11.98
C PHE A 55 1.95 26.94 11.72
N LYS A 56 1.57 27.31 10.50
CA LYS A 56 1.18 28.68 10.17
C LYS A 56 -0.07 29.07 10.96
N PRO A 57 -0.22 30.36 11.35
CA PRO A 57 -1.51 30.87 11.79
C PRO A 57 -2.58 30.58 10.72
N GLY A 58 -3.57 29.76 11.06
CA GLY A 58 -4.60 29.27 10.12
C GLY A 58 -4.52 27.78 9.80
N GLY A 59 -3.42 27.09 10.15
CA GLY A 59 -3.32 25.63 10.07
C GLY A 59 -3.17 25.05 8.66
N ASN A 60 -3.05 25.89 7.63
CA ASN A 60 -3.01 25.47 6.23
C ASN A 60 -1.60 25.15 5.69
N GLY A 61 -0.57 25.23 6.54
CA GLY A 61 0.80 24.92 6.18
C GLY A 61 1.76 25.10 7.34
N PHE A 62 3.06 25.06 7.04
CA PHE A 62 4.11 25.20 8.05
C PHE A 62 5.04 26.39 7.76
N ASP A 63 5.39 27.13 8.82
CA ASP A 63 6.56 28.01 8.82
C ASP A 63 7.79 27.15 9.07
N VAL A 64 8.93 27.48 8.45
CA VAL A 64 10.19 26.74 8.59
C VAL A 64 11.36 27.68 8.86
N ARG A 65 12.33 27.22 9.64
CA ARG A 65 13.59 27.94 9.91
C ARG A 65 14.72 26.98 10.29
N LEU A 66 15.96 27.47 10.26
CA LEU A 66 17.11 26.75 10.80
C LEU A 66 17.06 26.67 12.33
N ILE A 67 17.52 25.54 12.87
CA ILE A 67 17.63 25.28 14.32
C ILE A 67 19.04 25.63 14.80
N ASN A 68 19.12 26.49 15.81
CA ASN A 68 20.34 26.70 16.58
C ASN A 68 20.45 25.66 17.70
N PHE A 69 21.20 24.59 17.46
CA PHE A 69 21.43 23.54 18.47
C PHE A 69 22.19 24.01 19.72
N ASN A 70 22.80 25.20 19.68
CA ASN A 70 23.50 25.80 20.82
C ASN A 70 22.61 26.77 21.62
N ASP A 71 21.34 26.92 21.27
CA ASP A 71 20.41 27.77 22.01
C ASP A 71 20.21 27.23 23.44
N PRO A 72 20.58 27.99 24.49
CA PRO A 72 20.48 27.54 25.87
C PRO A 72 19.03 27.35 26.35
N SER A 73 18.03 27.91 25.65
CA SER A 73 16.62 27.73 25.99
C SER A 73 16.05 26.39 25.52
N GLY A 74 16.71 25.71 24.59
CA GLY A 74 16.21 24.51 23.91
C GLY A 74 15.16 24.81 22.82
N GLU A 75 14.78 26.07 22.61
CA GLU A 75 13.82 26.49 21.59
C GLU A 75 14.45 26.58 20.18
N GLY A 76 15.76 26.40 20.09
CA GLY A 76 16.53 26.36 18.84
C GLY A 76 16.68 27.71 18.15
N LYS A 77 16.59 28.83 18.85
CA LYS A 77 16.56 30.20 18.30
C LYS A 77 17.95 30.77 17.99
N TYR A 78 18.08 31.48 16.88
CA TYR A 78 19.23 32.34 16.56
C TYR A 78 19.00 33.78 17.01
N PHE A 79 17.76 34.26 16.87
CA PHE A 79 17.36 35.63 17.18
C PHE A 79 16.18 35.66 18.17
N GLU A 80 15.93 36.80 18.80
CA GLU A 80 14.86 36.93 19.82
C GLU A 80 13.47 36.80 19.19
N GLU A 81 13.32 37.26 17.95
CA GLU A 81 12.12 37.16 17.11
C GLU A 81 11.83 35.75 16.58
N ASP A 82 12.79 34.82 16.67
CA ASP A 82 12.56 33.44 16.27
C ASP A 82 11.49 32.81 17.17
N TRP A 83 10.72 31.89 16.59
CA TRP A 83 9.70 31.14 17.29
C TRP A 83 10.21 29.76 17.71
N PRO A 84 9.79 29.21 18.86
CA PRO A 84 10.16 27.86 19.25
C PRO A 84 9.63 26.86 18.22
N TYR A 85 10.50 25.99 17.70
CA TYR A 85 10.07 24.98 16.74
C TYR A 85 9.25 23.88 17.41
N GLU A 86 8.26 23.35 16.69
CA GLU A 86 7.40 22.26 17.19
C GLU A 86 7.76 20.91 16.56
N TYR A 87 8.23 20.95 15.32
CA TYR A 87 8.53 19.79 14.49
C TYR A 87 9.92 19.92 13.90
N GLN A 88 10.86 19.06 14.30
CA GLN A 88 12.14 18.96 13.61
C GLN A 88 11.98 18.08 12.37
N LEU A 89 12.43 18.58 11.21
CA LEU A 89 12.37 17.87 9.94
C LEU A 89 13.44 16.77 9.87
N GLY A 90 13.34 15.92 8.85
CA GLY A 90 14.36 14.91 8.55
C GLY A 90 14.27 13.63 9.36
N ALA A 91 15.25 12.75 9.13
CA ALA A 91 15.36 11.43 9.74
C ALA A 91 15.21 11.47 11.27
N PRO A 92 14.45 10.53 11.89
CA PRO A 92 14.22 10.48 13.34
C PRO A 92 15.48 10.39 14.21
N ASP A 93 16.62 10.02 13.63
CA ASP A 93 17.93 10.07 14.28
C ASP A 93 19.01 10.64 13.31
N ASP A 94 20.26 10.74 13.79
CA ASP A 94 21.38 11.34 13.05
C ASP A 94 21.95 10.46 11.92
N ARG A 95 21.43 9.26 11.70
CA ARG A 95 21.96 8.35 10.67
C ARG A 95 21.30 8.62 9.31
N PRO A 96 22.10 8.55 8.24
CA PRO A 96 21.58 8.71 6.89
C PRO A 96 20.70 7.52 6.47
N ASP A 97 20.94 6.31 6.98
CA ASP A 97 20.30 5.08 6.51
C ASP A 97 19.26 4.49 7.48
N GLY A 98 18.29 3.74 6.94
CA GLY A 98 17.33 2.93 7.72
C GLY A 98 15.87 3.39 7.72
N TRP A 99 15.54 4.43 6.95
CA TRP A 99 14.21 5.03 6.94
C TRP A 99 13.60 5.04 5.54
N ASP A 100 12.29 4.83 5.43
CA ASP A 100 11.61 5.08 4.16
C ASP A 100 11.69 6.57 3.77
N PRO A 101 11.79 6.91 2.46
CA PRO A 101 12.10 8.28 2.01
C PRO A 101 11.18 9.39 2.56
N PRO A 102 9.84 9.19 2.70
CA PRO A 102 8.99 10.21 3.33
C PRO A 102 9.39 10.50 4.78
N ILE A 103 9.74 9.48 5.56
CA ILE A 103 10.21 9.65 6.95
C ILE A 103 11.56 10.36 6.96
N GLN A 104 12.47 9.96 6.07
CA GLN A 104 13.81 10.53 5.98
C GLN A 104 13.77 12.02 5.61
N LYS A 105 12.86 12.44 4.74
CA LYS A 105 12.69 13.85 4.32
C LYS A 105 11.98 14.69 5.38
N TRP A 106 10.83 14.23 5.85
CA TRP A 106 9.93 15.07 6.64
C TRP A 106 9.98 14.80 8.14
N GLY A 107 10.35 13.59 8.56
CA GLY A 107 10.32 13.15 9.95
C GLY A 107 8.93 12.69 10.41
N LEU A 108 8.92 11.73 11.35
CA LEU A 108 7.70 11.09 11.86
C LEU A 108 6.70 12.10 12.46
N LYS A 109 7.18 13.00 13.31
CA LYS A 109 6.34 13.94 14.04
C LYS A 109 5.66 14.98 13.13
N LEU A 110 6.33 15.38 12.04
CA LEU A 110 5.75 16.29 11.06
C LEU A 110 4.72 15.58 10.18
N LEU A 111 5.03 14.36 9.72
CA LEU A 111 4.08 13.52 8.97
C LEU A 111 2.81 13.22 9.79
N ASP A 112 2.98 12.97 11.09
CA ASP A 112 1.88 12.84 12.04
C ASP A 112 1.03 14.10 12.11
N ALA A 113 1.66 15.25 12.38
CA ALA A 113 0.97 16.53 12.46
C ALA A 113 0.23 16.90 11.17
N ALA A 114 0.78 16.56 10.01
CA ALA A 114 0.17 16.83 8.71
C ALA A 114 -0.99 15.88 8.36
N GLY A 115 -1.21 14.80 9.12
CA GLY A 115 -2.33 13.88 8.89
C GLY A 115 -2.01 12.63 8.06
N PHE A 116 -0.73 12.29 7.88
CA PHE A 116 -0.30 11.07 7.19
C PHE A 116 -0.21 9.84 8.11
N ILE A 117 0.06 10.05 9.41
CA ILE A 117 0.12 8.97 10.40
C ILE A 117 -1.21 8.89 11.16
N ASN A 118 -1.64 9.93 11.87
CA ASN A 118 -2.94 9.92 12.54
C ASN A 118 -3.92 10.84 11.81
N ASN A 119 -5.23 10.57 11.86
CA ASN A 119 -6.22 11.57 11.46
C ASN A 119 -6.64 12.43 12.66
N PRO A 120 -6.26 13.72 12.74
CA PRO A 120 -6.59 14.58 13.87
C PRO A 120 -8.10 14.92 13.99
N THR A 121 -8.89 14.66 12.94
CA THR A 121 -10.31 15.10 12.90
C THR A 121 -11.32 14.00 13.19
N GLN A 122 -10.89 12.74 13.41
CA GLN A 122 -11.71 11.53 13.61
C GLN A 122 -13.22 11.75 13.41
N GLU A 123 -13.64 11.92 12.16
CA GLU A 123 -15.04 11.75 11.84
C GLU A 123 -15.33 10.27 12.06
N ALA A 124 -16.29 9.97 12.96
CA ALA A 124 -16.70 8.60 13.19
C ALA A 124 -17.08 7.99 11.85
N VAL A 125 -16.30 7.01 11.36
CA VAL A 125 -16.62 6.29 10.12
C VAL A 125 -17.89 5.52 10.39
N SER A 126 -19.00 6.16 10.02
CA SER A 126 -20.34 5.67 10.19
C SER A 126 -20.54 4.55 9.18
N TYR A 127 -20.31 3.33 9.65
CA TYR A 127 -20.51 2.04 8.97
C TYR A 127 -19.45 1.70 7.90
N MET A 128 -18.78 0.55 8.09
CA MET A 128 -17.97 -0.09 7.06
C MET A 128 -18.89 -0.60 5.96
N ALA A 129 -19.06 0.18 4.89
CA ALA A 129 -19.93 -0.16 3.79
C ALA A 129 -19.24 -0.20 2.40
N PRO A 130 -18.01 -0.74 2.25
CA PRO A 130 -17.51 -1.09 0.93
C PRO A 130 -18.49 -1.99 0.18
N HIS A 131 -18.91 -1.56 -1.00
CA HIS A 131 -19.80 -2.34 -1.84
C HIS A 131 -19.45 -2.17 -3.30
N GLY A 132 -19.15 -3.29 -3.97
CA GLY A 132 -18.95 -3.32 -5.41
C GLY A 132 -20.25 -3.57 -6.19
N LYS A 133 -20.19 -3.34 -7.51
CA LYS A 133 -21.34 -3.44 -8.42
C LYS A 133 -22.08 -4.78 -8.35
N TRP A 134 -21.33 -5.87 -8.16
CA TRP A 134 -21.86 -7.24 -8.16
C TRP A 134 -22.43 -7.70 -6.80
N ALA A 135 -22.57 -6.79 -5.83
CA ALA A 135 -23.15 -7.08 -4.52
C ALA A 135 -24.56 -7.74 -4.57
N PRO A 136 -25.51 -7.32 -5.42
CA PRO A 136 -26.81 -7.99 -5.52
C PRO A 136 -26.72 -9.44 -5.99
N GLU A 137 -25.77 -9.76 -6.89
CA GLU A 137 -25.57 -11.12 -7.36
C GLU A 137 -24.94 -11.99 -6.27
N ARG A 138 -23.94 -11.46 -5.55
CA ARG A 138 -23.34 -12.12 -4.38
C ARG A 138 -24.37 -12.50 -3.32
N GLN A 139 -25.35 -11.61 -3.07
CA GLN A 139 -26.40 -11.84 -2.09
C GLN A 139 -27.25 -13.09 -2.40
N LYS A 140 -27.34 -13.51 -3.67
CA LYS A 140 -28.00 -14.79 -4.04
C LYS A 140 -27.28 -16.01 -3.49
N TYR A 141 -25.96 -15.93 -3.32
CA TYR A 141 -25.14 -16.98 -2.72
C TYR A 141 -25.04 -16.82 -1.20
N ASP A 142 -25.50 -15.70 -0.64
CA ASP A 142 -25.30 -15.29 0.74
C ASP A 142 -26.50 -15.65 1.63
N LEU A 143 -26.55 -16.92 2.07
CA LEU A 143 -27.58 -17.36 3.01
C LEU A 143 -27.46 -16.71 4.40
N SER A 144 -26.27 -16.16 4.73
CA SER A 144 -25.95 -15.55 6.03
C SER A 144 -25.98 -14.01 6.01
N ARG A 145 -26.13 -13.38 4.83
CA ARG A 145 -26.06 -11.92 4.62
C ARG A 145 -24.74 -11.30 5.09
N GLU A 146 -23.65 -12.02 4.96
CA GLU A 146 -22.29 -11.59 5.32
C GLU A 146 -21.79 -10.38 4.51
N ASN A 147 -22.36 -10.09 3.33
CA ASN A 147 -21.88 -9.04 2.41
C ASN A 147 -20.40 -9.26 1.98
N VAL A 148 -19.85 -10.46 2.14
CA VAL A 148 -18.47 -10.83 1.73
C VAL A 148 -18.50 -11.71 0.48
N HIS A 149 -17.53 -11.51 -0.43
CA HIS A 149 -17.37 -12.34 -1.63
C HIS A 149 -17.24 -13.82 -1.23
N PRO A 150 -17.90 -14.78 -1.92
CA PRO A 150 -17.89 -16.19 -1.52
C PRO A 150 -16.50 -16.80 -1.28
N VAL A 151 -15.46 -16.31 -1.96
CA VAL A 151 -14.07 -16.77 -1.79
C VAL A 151 -13.38 -16.27 -0.52
N PHE A 152 -13.93 -15.27 0.16
CA PHE A 152 -13.38 -14.71 1.40
C PHE A 152 -14.23 -15.04 2.64
N ARG A 153 -15.33 -15.77 2.46
CA ARG A 153 -16.23 -16.16 3.58
C ARG A 153 -15.54 -17.06 4.58
N CYS A 154 -16.06 -17.10 5.81
CA CYS A 154 -15.48 -17.86 6.93
C CYS A 154 -15.16 -19.33 6.59
N ALA A 155 -15.98 -19.97 5.75
CA ALA A 155 -15.77 -21.36 5.31
C ALA A 155 -14.45 -21.59 4.52
N MET A 156 -13.83 -20.53 4.02
CA MET A 156 -12.56 -20.59 3.28
C MET A 156 -11.33 -20.56 4.20
N TRP A 157 -11.55 -20.44 5.51
CA TRP A 157 -10.54 -20.30 6.56
C TRP A 157 -10.69 -21.47 7.56
N PRO A 158 -10.02 -22.62 7.35
CA PRO A 158 -10.26 -23.84 8.13
C PRO A 158 -9.92 -23.75 9.62
N ASN A 159 -9.13 -22.74 10.05
CA ASN A 159 -8.66 -22.58 11.42
C ASN A 159 -8.87 -21.15 11.95
N ILE A 160 -10.03 -20.54 11.66
CA ILE A 160 -10.39 -19.22 12.20
C ILE A 160 -11.57 -19.33 13.16
N SER A 161 -11.48 -18.66 14.31
CA SER A 161 -12.63 -18.48 15.19
C SER A 161 -13.58 -17.41 14.65
N GLN A 162 -14.83 -17.39 15.14
CA GLN A 162 -15.79 -16.35 14.76
C GLN A 162 -15.32 -14.94 15.15
N LEU A 163 -14.62 -14.81 16.29
CA LEU A 163 -14.09 -13.54 16.76
C LEU A 163 -12.97 -13.03 15.84
N GLU A 164 -12.03 -13.90 15.49
CA GLU A 164 -10.93 -13.61 14.56
C GLU A 164 -11.46 -13.27 13.15
N TYR A 165 -12.48 -13.99 12.68
CA TYR A 165 -13.13 -13.69 11.41
C TYR A 165 -13.85 -12.33 11.43
N ALA A 166 -14.54 -12.02 12.53
CA ALA A 166 -15.17 -10.71 12.71
C ALA A 166 -14.13 -9.58 12.78
N ALA A 167 -12.97 -9.83 13.39
CA ALA A 167 -11.89 -8.88 13.50
C ALA A 167 -11.36 -8.46 12.12
N ILE A 168 -11.17 -9.41 11.19
CA ILE A 168 -10.66 -9.11 9.84
C ILE A 168 -11.73 -8.66 8.85
N MET A 169 -13.00 -8.62 9.25
CA MET A 169 -14.13 -8.20 8.41
C MET A 169 -13.92 -6.88 7.65
N PRO A 170 -13.30 -5.82 8.22
CA PRO A 170 -13.07 -4.58 7.50
C PRO A 170 -12.22 -4.79 6.23
N ALA A 171 -11.19 -5.63 6.31
CA ALA A 171 -10.34 -5.98 5.17
C ALA A 171 -11.10 -6.84 4.15
N LEU A 172 -11.91 -7.79 4.63
CA LEU A 172 -12.70 -8.68 3.75
C LEU A 172 -13.75 -7.91 2.94
N LEU A 173 -14.41 -6.94 3.54
CA LEU A 173 -15.41 -6.09 2.86
C LEU A 173 -14.73 -5.24 1.77
N LEU A 174 -13.58 -4.65 2.09
CA LEU A 174 -12.83 -3.84 1.14
C LEU A 174 -12.29 -4.68 -0.03
N ALA A 175 -11.66 -5.82 0.25
CA ALA A 175 -11.20 -6.76 -0.78
C ALA A 175 -12.36 -7.30 -1.64
N THR A 176 -13.52 -7.57 -1.02
CA THR A 176 -14.75 -7.95 -1.73
C THR A 176 -15.18 -6.86 -2.71
N ALA A 177 -15.17 -5.60 -2.28
CA ALA A 177 -15.58 -4.49 -3.12
C ALA A 177 -14.62 -4.28 -4.30
N TYR A 178 -13.31 -4.50 -4.12
CA TYR A 178 -12.33 -4.53 -5.21
C TYR A 178 -12.64 -5.61 -6.25
N LEU A 179 -12.92 -6.86 -5.84
CA LEU A 179 -13.19 -7.97 -6.77
C LEU A 179 -14.46 -7.77 -7.60
N ASP A 180 -15.43 -7.08 -7.05
CA ASP A 180 -16.74 -6.83 -7.66
C ASP A 180 -16.76 -5.67 -8.66
N ASP A 181 -15.68 -4.88 -8.75
CA ASP A 181 -15.62 -3.76 -9.67
C ASP A 181 -15.47 -4.23 -11.13
N PRO A 182 -16.20 -3.64 -12.10
CA PRO A 182 -16.10 -4.00 -13.51
C PRO A 182 -14.70 -3.96 -14.12
N LYS A 183 -13.86 -2.98 -13.77
CA LYS A 183 -12.47 -2.91 -14.24
C LYS A 183 -11.66 -4.06 -13.66
N THR A 184 -11.86 -4.39 -12.38
CA THR A 184 -11.24 -5.58 -11.77
C THR A 184 -11.66 -6.85 -12.50
N LEU A 185 -12.95 -7.00 -12.86
CA LEU A 185 -13.41 -8.14 -13.65
C LEU A 185 -12.76 -8.19 -15.04
N CYS A 186 -12.48 -7.05 -15.69
CA CYS A 186 -11.66 -7.02 -16.92
C CYS A 186 -10.25 -7.61 -16.70
N LEU A 187 -9.61 -7.31 -15.56
CA LEU A 187 -8.29 -7.85 -15.20
C LEU A 187 -8.34 -9.38 -15.08
N PHE A 188 -9.27 -9.88 -14.27
CA PHE A 188 -9.41 -11.32 -14.03
C PHE A 188 -9.92 -12.08 -15.26
N HIS A 189 -10.70 -11.45 -16.13
CA HIS A 189 -11.01 -11.98 -17.46
C HIS A 189 -9.72 -12.24 -18.23
N ALA A 190 -8.87 -11.21 -18.36
CA ALA A 190 -7.62 -11.29 -19.10
C ALA A 190 -6.67 -12.36 -18.54
N ILE A 191 -6.55 -12.45 -17.21
CA ILE A 191 -5.74 -13.47 -16.50
C ILE A 191 -6.25 -14.89 -16.78
N SER A 192 -7.57 -15.08 -16.89
CA SER A 192 -8.18 -16.39 -17.19
C SER A 192 -8.24 -16.76 -18.68
N THR A 193 -7.69 -15.92 -19.57
CA THR A 193 -7.63 -16.19 -21.01
C THR A 193 -6.67 -17.35 -21.27
N PRO A 194 -7.00 -18.30 -22.16
CA PRO A 194 -6.08 -19.37 -22.54
C PRO A 194 -4.73 -18.82 -23.02
N SER A 195 -3.63 -19.45 -22.61
CA SER A 195 -2.27 -19.01 -22.92
C SER A 195 -2.00 -18.94 -24.44
N SER A 196 -2.69 -19.77 -25.23
CA SER A 196 -2.64 -19.76 -26.71
C SER A 196 -3.22 -18.50 -27.35
N GLN A 197 -4.01 -17.71 -26.61
CA GLN A 197 -4.62 -16.46 -27.08
C GLN A 197 -3.88 -15.22 -26.56
N MET A 198 -2.87 -15.40 -25.69
CA MET A 198 -2.07 -14.29 -25.18
C MET A 198 -1.01 -13.85 -26.19
N THR A 199 -0.60 -12.58 -26.10
CA THR A 199 0.50 -12.07 -26.92
C THR A 199 1.82 -12.68 -26.44
N LEU A 200 2.60 -13.22 -27.37
CA LEU A 200 3.95 -13.71 -27.10
C LEU A 200 4.98 -12.64 -27.49
N PHE A 201 5.93 -12.38 -26.61
CA PHE A 201 7.10 -11.55 -26.90
C PHE A 201 8.39 -12.28 -26.50
N ARG A 202 9.53 -11.83 -27.03
CA ARG A 202 10.84 -12.42 -26.75
C ARG A 202 11.68 -11.42 -25.97
N ASP A 203 12.03 -11.78 -24.74
CA ASP A 203 13.05 -11.12 -23.94
C ASP A 203 14.41 -11.80 -24.15
N GLU A 204 15.50 -11.04 -24.15
CA GLU A 204 16.84 -11.56 -24.40
C GLU A 204 17.32 -12.54 -23.32
N LYS A 205 16.95 -12.32 -22.06
CA LYS A 205 17.39 -13.11 -20.91
C LYS A 205 16.37 -14.18 -20.52
N LEU A 206 15.09 -13.86 -20.60
CA LEU A 206 13.99 -14.72 -20.17
C LEU A 206 13.46 -15.62 -21.30
N GLY A 207 13.77 -15.29 -22.56
CA GLY A 207 13.26 -16.00 -23.73
C GLY A 207 11.81 -15.63 -24.03
N TYR A 208 11.00 -16.61 -24.42
CA TYR A 208 9.61 -16.38 -24.79
C TYR A 208 8.73 -16.14 -23.55
N CYS A 209 8.08 -14.99 -23.52
CA CYS A 209 7.24 -14.51 -22.44
C CYS A 209 5.83 -14.23 -22.94
N GLN A 210 4.83 -14.36 -22.06
CA GLN A 210 3.42 -14.10 -22.38
C GLN A 210 2.97 -12.79 -21.73
N ARG A 211 2.20 -12.03 -22.48
CA ARG A 211 1.58 -10.77 -22.04
C ARG A 211 0.07 -10.86 -22.19
N VAL A 212 -0.65 -10.55 -21.12
CA VAL A 212 -2.10 -10.40 -21.14
C VAL A 212 -2.49 -8.97 -21.50
N GLN A 213 -3.47 -8.87 -22.39
CA GLN A 213 -4.10 -7.60 -22.76
C GLN A 213 -5.42 -7.47 -22.02
N ILE A 214 -5.60 -6.36 -21.31
CA ILE A 214 -6.80 -6.10 -20.52
C ILE A 214 -7.85 -5.50 -21.45
N PRO A 215 -9.04 -6.10 -21.61
CA PRO A 215 -10.10 -5.48 -22.38
C PRO A 215 -10.58 -4.20 -21.68
N ALA A 216 -10.90 -3.16 -22.44
CA ALA A 216 -11.36 -1.89 -21.90
C ALA A 216 -12.68 -2.04 -21.11
N THR A 217 -13.58 -2.90 -21.60
CA THR A 217 -14.86 -3.23 -20.96
C THR A 217 -15.23 -4.68 -21.23
N LEU A 218 -16.15 -5.20 -20.44
CA LEU A 218 -16.80 -6.50 -20.63
C LEU A 218 -18.31 -6.31 -20.67
N SER A 219 -19.02 -7.11 -21.47
CA SER A 219 -20.48 -7.24 -21.38
C SER A 219 -20.90 -7.81 -20.02
N GLU A 220 -22.16 -7.64 -19.62
CA GLU A 220 -22.65 -8.20 -18.35
C GLU A 220 -22.54 -9.73 -18.29
N ILE A 221 -22.69 -10.42 -19.42
CA ILE A 221 -22.53 -11.87 -19.52
C ILE A 221 -21.07 -12.28 -19.27
N GLU A 222 -20.12 -11.56 -19.86
CA GLU A 222 -18.70 -11.80 -19.63
C GLU A 222 -18.30 -11.48 -18.19
N GLN A 223 -18.78 -10.37 -17.64
CA GLN A 223 -18.58 -10.03 -16.22
C GLN A 223 -19.12 -11.13 -15.30
N LYS A 224 -20.33 -11.63 -15.56
CA LYS A 224 -20.92 -12.75 -14.80
C LYS A 224 -20.05 -14.01 -14.89
N ALA A 225 -19.55 -14.34 -16.08
CA ALA A 225 -18.72 -15.51 -16.27
C ALA A 225 -17.40 -15.42 -15.49
N VAL A 226 -16.80 -14.23 -15.39
CA VAL A 226 -15.60 -13.99 -14.58
C VAL A 226 -15.93 -14.09 -13.09
N PHE A 227 -17.03 -13.47 -12.66
CA PHE A 227 -17.51 -13.57 -11.29
C PHE A 227 -17.74 -15.04 -10.89
N ASP A 228 -18.35 -15.85 -11.76
CA ASP A 228 -18.56 -17.28 -11.52
C ASP A 228 -17.25 -18.06 -11.40
N LYS A 229 -16.22 -17.71 -12.18
CA LYS A 229 -14.87 -18.26 -12.00
C LYS A 229 -14.29 -17.89 -10.64
N MET A 230 -14.43 -16.63 -10.20
CA MET A 230 -14.00 -16.22 -8.87
C MET A 230 -14.73 -16.97 -7.75
N VAL A 231 -16.02 -17.25 -7.91
CA VAL A 231 -16.78 -18.09 -6.96
C VAL A 231 -16.30 -19.54 -6.96
N ALA A 232 -15.98 -20.10 -8.14
CA ALA A 232 -15.47 -21.46 -8.28
C ALA A 232 -14.09 -21.65 -7.62
N MET A 233 -13.32 -20.59 -7.40
CA MET A 233 -12.07 -20.65 -6.64
C MET A 233 -12.23 -21.27 -5.25
N ARG A 234 -13.43 -21.28 -4.68
CA ARG A 234 -13.75 -22.01 -3.44
C ARG A 234 -13.39 -23.50 -3.48
N GLU A 235 -13.34 -24.10 -4.67
CA GLU A 235 -12.95 -25.51 -4.86
C GLU A 235 -11.44 -25.68 -5.08
N TYR A 236 -10.73 -24.59 -5.39
CA TYR A 236 -9.34 -24.60 -5.86
C TYR A 236 -8.36 -23.95 -4.90
N THR A 237 -8.83 -23.12 -3.95
CA THR A 237 -7.98 -22.44 -2.98
C THR A 237 -8.51 -22.54 -1.55
N THR A 238 -7.66 -22.25 -0.57
CA THR A 238 -8.03 -22.00 0.83
C THR A 238 -7.07 -20.99 1.44
N PHE A 239 -7.52 -20.24 2.45
CA PHE A 239 -6.72 -19.28 3.19
C PHE A 239 -6.27 -19.87 4.50
N ASN A 240 -5.00 -19.68 4.85
CA ASN A 240 -4.38 -20.21 6.06
C ASN A 240 -3.59 -19.11 6.77
N TRP A 241 -3.45 -19.27 8.07
CA TRP A 241 -2.52 -18.47 8.87
C TRP A 241 -1.16 -19.16 8.93
N ALA A 242 -0.10 -18.37 8.89
CA ALA A 242 1.27 -18.81 9.03
C ALA A 242 1.95 -18.08 10.19
N ASP A 243 2.56 -18.87 11.07
CA ASP A 243 3.39 -18.38 12.16
C ASP A 243 4.73 -17.83 11.63
N ASP A 244 5.45 -17.11 12.49
CA ASP A 244 6.62 -16.27 12.20
C ASP A 244 7.69 -16.92 11.28
N GLU A 245 7.92 -18.24 11.39
CA GLU A 245 8.91 -18.96 10.55
C GLU A 245 8.59 -18.89 9.04
N GLY A 246 7.31 -18.83 8.67
CA GLY A 246 6.87 -18.77 7.28
C GLY A 246 7.23 -17.44 6.61
N PRO A 247 6.66 -16.31 7.08
CA PRO A 247 6.97 -14.96 6.62
C PRO A 247 8.47 -14.63 6.61
N ASP A 248 9.23 -15.07 7.62
CA ASP A 248 10.69 -14.85 7.70
C ASP A 248 11.44 -15.62 6.60
N THR A 249 10.98 -16.82 6.24
CA THR A 249 11.59 -17.66 5.20
C THR A 249 11.29 -17.15 3.79
N VAL A 250 10.11 -16.55 3.58
CA VAL A 250 9.69 -16.01 2.27
C VAL A 250 9.96 -14.51 2.11
N HIS A 251 10.29 -13.81 3.19
CA HIS A 251 10.44 -12.35 3.27
C HIS A 251 9.20 -11.60 2.74
N ALA A 252 8.01 -12.03 3.16
CA ALA A 252 6.73 -11.45 2.73
C ALA A 252 5.65 -11.59 3.82
N ILE A 253 4.66 -10.70 3.81
CA ILE A 253 3.50 -10.75 4.73
C ILE A 253 2.48 -11.84 4.38
N ALA A 254 2.55 -12.35 3.13
CA ALA A 254 1.72 -13.41 2.61
C ALA A 254 2.40 -14.14 1.45
N TRP A 255 1.90 -15.33 1.09
CA TRP A 255 2.30 -16.00 -0.14
C TRP A 255 1.27 -17.03 -0.62
N THR A 256 1.28 -17.29 -1.93
CA THR A 256 0.48 -18.33 -2.57
C THR A 256 1.33 -19.53 -2.96
N SER A 257 0.97 -20.72 -2.45
CA SER A 257 1.67 -21.97 -2.73
C SER A 257 0.79 -22.97 -3.49
N PRO A 258 1.30 -23.67 -4.53
CA PRO A 258 0.55 -24.73 -5.21
C PRO A 258 0.47 -26.01 -4.36
N ARG A 259 -0.69 -26.68 -4.38
CA ARG A 259 -0.88 -27.96 -3.71
C ARG A 259 -0.24 -29.11 -4.46
N LEU A 260 0.37 -30.01 -3.70
CA LEU A 260 0.99 -31.23 -4.19
C LEU A 260 0.24 -32.47 -3.67
N ASP A 261 0.09 -33.49 -4.51
CA ASP A 261 -0.38 -34.80 -4.09
C ASP A 261 0.70 -35.58 -3.32
N ALA A 262 0.35 -36.77 -2.81
CA ALA A 262 1.27 -37.63 -2.08
C ALA A 262 2.53 -38.06 -2.89
N LYS A 263 2.52 -37.88 -4.22
CA LYS A 263 3.63 -38.16 -5.13
C LYS A 263 4.38 -36.90 -5.56
N ARG A 264 4.16 -35.77 -4.88
CA ARG A 264 4.75 -34.45 -5.18
C ARG A 264 4.40 -33.93 -6.57
N ARG A 265 3.22 -34.25 -7.09
CA ARG A 265 2.70 -33.71 -8.36
C ARG A 265 1.68 -32.62 -8.07
N TYR A 266 1.66 -31.58 -8.90
CA TYR A 266 0.65 -30.53 -8.77
C TYR A 266 -0.77 -31.10 -8.93
N ILE A 267 -1.67 -30.66 -8.06
CA ILE A 267 -3.09 -31.03 -8.13
C ILE A 267 -3.81 -30.06 -9.09
N PRO A 268 -4.41 -30.53 -10.20
CA PRO A 268 -5.13 -29.67 -11.13
C PRO A 268 -6.33 -28.93 -10.51
N ALA A 269 -6.55 -27.70 -10.96
CA ALA A 269 -7.71 -26.87 -10.62
C ALA A 269 -8.77 -26.92 -11.72
N SER A 270 -8.91 -25.89 -12.55
CA SER A 270 -9.98 -25.81 -13.56
C SER A 270 -9.75 -26.72 -14.78
N GLY A 271 -8.54 -27.24 -14.96
CA GLY A 271 -8.17 -28.08 -16.10
C GLY A 271 -6.76 -28.64 -16.02
N PRO A 272 -6.31 -29.41 -17.03
CA PRO A 272 -4.93 -29.87 -17.12
C PRO A 272 -3.92 -28.73 -16.99
N PHE A 273 -2.77 -28.98 -16.37
CA PHE A 273 -1.69 -28.00 -16.21
C PHE A 273 -2.02 -26.72 -15.40
N THR A 274 -3.21 -26.65 -14.80
CA THR A 274 -3.54 -25.66 -13.75
C THR A 274 -3.23 -26.23 -12.37
N ARG A 275 -3.35 -25.42 -11.30
CA ARG A 275 -2.95 -25.81 -9.94
C ARG A 275 -3.94 -25.31 -8.90
N LYS A 276 -4.37 -26.19 -7.99
CA LYS A 276 -4.96 -25.79 -6.71
C LYS A 276 -3.90 -25.14 -5.83
N THR A 277 -4.30 -24.23 -4.96
CA THR A 277 -3.37 -23.43 -4.14
C THR A 277 -3.80 -23.32 -2.69
N ASP A 278 -2.86 -22.97 -1.84
CA ASP A 278 -3.09 -22.47 -0.50
C ASP A 278 -2.49 -21.07 -0.41
N ILE A 279 -3.26 -20.12 0.10
CA ILE A 279 -2.81 -18.76 0.42
C ILE A 279 -2.49 -18.74 1.91
N TYR A 280 -1.31 -18.26 2.26
CA TYR A 280 -0.85 -18.13 3.64
C TYR A 280 -0.68 -16.66 3.99
N MET A 281 -1.23 -16.24 5.12
CA MET A 281 -1.16 -14.89 5.66
C MET A 281 -0.42 -14.91 7.00
N SER A 282 0.35 -13.87 7.31
CA SER A 282 0.98 -13.73 8.62
C SER A 282 -0.07 -13.61 9.74
N THR A 283 0.13 -14.34 10.84
CA THR A 283 -0.68 -14.24 12.06
C THR A 283 -0.60 -12.87 12.73
N HIS A 284 0.44 -12.06 12.45
CA HIS A 284 0.57 -10.70 12.97
C HIS A 284 -0.58 -9.78 12.53
N ILE A 285 -1.08 -9.92 11.30
CA ILE A 285 -2.24 -9.16 10.82
C ILE A 285 -3.45 -9.47 11.69
N LEU A 286 -3.67 -10.76 11.97
CA LEU A 286 -4.79 -11.19 12.79
C LEU A 286 -4.69 -10.65 14.22
N HIS A 287 -3.48 -10.64 14.80
CA HIS A 287 -3.24 -10.09 16.13
C HIS A 287 -3.67 -8.62 16.21
N VAL A 288 -3.21 -7.78 15.28
CA VAL A 288 -3.56 -6.34 15.24
C VAL A 288 -5.06 -6.14 15.05
N MET A 289 -5.66 -6.85 14.10
CA MET A 289 -7.07 -6.69 13.78
C MET A 289 -7.98 -7.17 14.91
N SER A 290 -7.56 -8.20 15.67
CA SER A 290 -8.32 -8.74 16.82
C SER A 290 -8.41 -7.79 18.01
N LEU A 291 -7.69 -6.66 17.97
CA LEU A 291 -7.79 -5.59 18.96
C LEU A 291 -9.06 -4.72 18.75
N MET A 292 -9.78 -4.87 17.63
CA MET A 292 -11.17 -4.42 17.48
C MET A 292 -12.14 -5.52 17.98
N PRO A 293 -13.17 -5.30 18.82
CA PRO A 293 -13.62 -4.15 19.62
C PRO A 293 -13.48 -4.42 21.13
N ILE A 294 -12.36 -5.01 21.58
CA ILE A 294 -12.11 -5.22 23.00
C ILE A 294 -11.57 -3.91 23.59
N LYS A 295 -12.48 -3.05 24.07
CA LYS A 295 -12.18 -1.87 24.92
C LYS A 295 -11.35 -2.17 26.19
N ALA A 296 -10.78 -3.36 26.34
CA ALA A 296 -10.24 -3.89 27.59
C ALA A 296 -8.73 -4.18 27.59
N TYR A 297 -7.99 -3.94 26.51
CA TYR A 297 -6.52 -4.03 26.53
C TYR A 297 -5.83 -2.76 26.01
N PRO A 298 -5.92 -1.64 26.75
CA PRO A 298 -5.16 -0.42 26.45
C PRO A 298 -3.63 -0.56 26.64
N PHE A 299 -3.13 -1.72 27.04
CA PHE A 299 -1.73 -1.92 27.46
C PHE A 299 -0.82 -2.60 26.42
N PHE A 300 -1.31 -3.11 25.28
CA PHE A 300 -0.51 -3.99 24.43
C PHE A 300 -0.10 -3.43 23.06
N ASP A 301 -0.68 -2.31 22.58
CA ASP A 301 -0.54 -1.90 21.17
C ASP A 301 0.28 -0.63 20.93
N THR A 302 0.14 0.43 21.76
CA THR A 302 1.10 1.55 21.71
C THR A 302 2.50 1.08 22.10
N GLN A 303 2.59 0.08 22.97
CA GLN A 303 3.84 -0.56 23.36
C GLN A 303 4.62 -1.10 22.16
N PHE A 304 3.95 -1.72 21.16
CA PHE A 304 4.67 -2.20 19.97
C PHE A 304 5.29 -1.04 19.18
N ALA A 305 4.52 0.03 18.92
CA ALA A 305 5.04 1.21 18.22
C ALA A 305 6.18 1.87 19.02
N GLU A 306 6.03 2.01 20.33
CA GLU A 306 7.04 2.54 21.25
C GLU A 306 8.31 1.67 21.26
N GLU A 307 8.17 0.35 21.36
CA GLU A 307 9.30 -0.60 21.31
C GLU A 307 10.06 -0.51 19.99
N ILE A 308 9.37 -0.39 18.86
CA ILE A 308 10.02 -0.19 17.56
C ILE A 308 10.77 1.15 17.53
N LEU A 309 10.18 2.24 18.03
CA LEU A 309 10.84 3.55 18.10
C LEU A 309 12.07 3.52 19.01
N ASP A 310 11.99 2.83 20.15
CA ASP A 310 13.08 2.68 21.10
C ASP A 310 14.21 1.82 20.54
N MET A 311 13.88 0.70 19.86
CA MET A 311 14.86 -0.12 19.14
C MET A 311 15.51 0.63 17.98
N ALA A 312 14.73 1.46 17.29
CA ALA A 312 15.22 2.38 16.28
C ALA A 312 16.00 3.57 16.87
N GLY A 313 15.99 3.74 18.19
CA GLY A 313 16.69 4.81 18.92
C GLY A 313 16.19 6.21 18.56
N VAL A 314 14.90 6.33 18.28
CA VAL A 314 14.23 7.60 18.00
C VAL A 314 14.09 8.39 19.30
N ALA A 315 14.64 9.60 19.33
CA ALA A 315 14.54 10.47 20.50
C ALA A 315 13.10 10.94 20.74
N ASP A 316 12.70 11.14 22.00
CA ASP A 316 11.31 11.43 22.38
C ASP A 316 10.75 12.68 21.68
N GLU A 317 11.57 13.71 21.48
CA GLU A 317 11.21 14.94 20.78
C GLU A 317 10.90 14.72 19.28
N ARG A 318 11.33 13.59 18.69
CA ARG A 318 11.14 13.18 17.29
C ARG A 318 9.99 12.17 17.11
N LYS A 319 9.45 11.61 18.19
CA LYS A 319 8.32 10.67 18.14
C LYS A 319 7.01 11.41 17.77
N PRO A 320 6.05 10.72 17.13
CA PRO A 320 4.66 11.21 16.97
C PRO A 320 4.06 11.64 18.31
N ARG A 321 3.07 12.55 18.31
CA ARG A 321 2.53 13.15 19.55
C ARG A 321 1.73 12.13 20.38
N ASP A 322 0.84 11.38 19.72
CA ASP A 322 0.05 10.30 20.30
C ASP A 322 -0.18 9.24 19.20
N PHE A 323 -0.07 7.94 19.49
CA PHE A 323 -0.39 6.90 18.51
C PHE A 323 -1.89 6.61 18.50
N ASP A 324 -2.58 6.96 17.41
CA ASP A 324 -3.99 6.60 17.22
C ASP A 324 -4.10 5.17 16.70
N LEU A 325 -4.47 4.25 17.60
CA LEU A 325 -4.66 2.84 17.29
C LEU A 325 -5.74 2.61 16.24
N ILE A 326 -6.79 3.45 16.19
CA ILE A 326 -7.83 3.32 15.16
C ILE A 326 -7.23 3.60 13.79
N SER A 327 -6.41 4.65 13.68
CA SER A 327 -5.72 4.98 12.43
C SER A 327 -4.80 3.84 11.97
N ALA A 328 -4.00 3.26 12.88
CA ALA A 328 -3.14 2.11 12.58
C ALA A 328 -3.95 0.89 12.13
N GLN A 329 -5.00 0.52 12.86
CA GLN A 329 -5.88 -0.60 12.52
C GLN A 329 -6.53 -0.44 11.15
N MET A 330 -6.96 0.77 10.79
CA MET A 330 -7.54 1.04 9.47
C MET A 330 -6.50 0.90 8.35
N ARG A 331 -5.24 1.32 8.59
CA ARG A 331 -4.15 1.07 7.63
C ARG A 331 -3.83 -0.41 7.51
N THR A 332 -3.77 -1.15 8.62
CA THR A 332 -3.58 -2.62 8.59
C THR A 332 -4.70 -3.30 7.83
N ALA A 333 -5.96 -2.93 8.07
CA ALA A 333 -7.10 -3.47 7.34
C ALA A 333 -7.02 -3.17 5.84
N TYR A 334 -6.59 -1.96 5.48
CA TYR A 334 -6.43 -1.52 4.10
C TYR A 334 -5.31 -2.29 3.40
N MET A 335 -4.14 -2.38 4.02
CA MET A 335 -3.01 -3.16 3.54
C MET A 335 -3.39 -4.62 3.39
N PHE A 336 -4.10 -5.19 4.37
CA PHE A 336 -4.54 -6.58 4.31
C PHE A 336 -5.55 -6.83 3.19
N ALA A 337 -6.46 -5.90 2.91
CA ALA A 337 -7.35 -6.00 1.75
C ALA A 337 -6.58 -6.03 0.43
N ALA A 338 -5.56 -5.19 0.28
CA ALA A 338 -4.68 -5.21 -0.89
C ALA A 338 -3.90 -6.54 -0.98
N THR A 339 -3.37 -7.05 0.14
CA THR A 339 -2.69 -8.35 0.20
C THR A 339 -3.61 -9.52 -0.15
N LEU A 340 -4.86 -9.51 0.30
CA LEU A 340 -5.86 -10.53 -0.05
C LEU A 340 -6.10 -10.59 -1.55
N VAL A 341 -6.30 -9.44 -2.20
CA VAL A 341 -6.51 -9.38 -3.65
C VAL A 341 -5.24 -9.72 -4.43
N HIS A 342 -4.08 -9.29 -3.93
CA HIS A 342 -2.76 -9.64 -4.48
C HIS A 342 -2.55 -11.16 -4.54
N GLU A 343 -2.67 -11.85 -3.40
CA GLU A 343 -2.50 -13.29 -3.34
C GLU A 343 -3.61 -14.04 -4.09
N PHE A 344 -4.83 -13.51 -4.06
CA PHE A 344 -5.92 -14.06 -4.84
C PHE A 344 -5.63 -13.99 -6.34
N ALA A 345 -4.97 -12.95 -6.84
CA ALA A 345 -4.57 -12.86 -8.25
C ALA A 345 -3.60 -13.99 -8.64
N HIS A 346 -2.61 -14.28 -7.79
CA HIS A 346 -1.72 -15.43 -7.99
C HIS A 346 -2.47 -16.76 -7.97
N ALA A 347 -3.35 -16.96 -6.99
CA ALA A 347 -4.14 -18.18 -6.88
C ALA A 347 -5.07 -18.37 -8.09
N PHE A 348 -5.75 -17.31 -8.52
CA PHE A 348 -6.65 -17.33 -9.65
C PHE A 348 -5.90 -17.59 -10.97
N CYS A 349 -4.74 -16.94 -11.17
CA CYS A 349 -3.87 -17.23 -12.30
C CYS A 349 -3.49 -18.72 -12.30
N LYS A 350 -2.98 -19.26 -11.19
CA LYS A 350 -2.61 -20.68 -11.11
C LYS A 350 -3.79 -21.63 -11.36
N ALA A 351 -5.01 -21.22 -11.02
CA ALA A 351 -6.20 -22.04 -11.20
C ALA A 351 -6.71 -22.10 -12.64
N TYR A 352 -6.51 -21.05 -13.46
CA TYR A 352 -7.08 -20.92 -14.80
C TYR A 352 -6.06 -20.81 -15.94
N PHE A 353 -4.84 -20.37 -15.63
CA PHE A 353 -3.76 -20.25 -16.61
C PHE A 353 -2.99 -21.57 -16.70
N GLU A 354 -3.08 -22.21 -17.87
CA GLU A 354 -2.39 -23.47 -18.14
C GLU A 354 -0.88 -23.28 -18.13
N ARG A 355 -0.20 -24.06 -17.28
CA ARG A 355 1.25 -24.05 -17.16
C ARG A 355 1.83 -25.45 -17.38
N PRO A 356 2.13 -25.81 -18.64
CA PRO A 356 2.85 -27.04 -18.93
C PRO A 356 4.22 -27.05 -18.24
N ASP A 357 4.60 -28.17 -17.65
CA ASP A 357 5.96 -28.36 -17.10
C ASP A 357 6.95 -28.66 -18.24
N THR A 358 7.13 -27.69 -19.16
CA THR A 358 8.04 -27.78 -20.33
C THR A 358 9.42 -27.21 -20.03
N LYS A 359 10.44 -27.68 -20.79
CA LYS A 359 11.79 -27.10 -20.80
C LYS A 359 12.05 -26.34 -22.11
N PRO A 360 12.65 -25.13 -22.09
CA PRO A 360 13.02 -24.35 -20.90
C PRO A 360 11.79 -23.89 -20.11
N ALA A 361 11.98 -23.68 -18.80
CA ALA A 361 10.90 -23.21 -17.95
C ALA A 361 10.49 -21.80 -18.38
N GLN A 362 9.23 -21.63 -18.77
CA GLN A 362 8.65 -20.31 -18.99
C GLN A 362 8.44 -19.61 -17.63
N PRO A 363 8.44 -18.26 -17.60
CA PRO A 363 8.07 -17.50 -16.41
C PRO A 363 6.76 -18.01 -15.79
N ASN A 364 6.68 -17.94 -14.45
CA ASN A 364 5.58 -18.57 -13.69
C ASN A 364 4.20 -17.99 -14.01
N GLU A 365 4.17 -16.70 -14.38
CA GLU A 365 2.97 -15.87 -14.54
C GLU A 365 3.15 -14.93 -15.73
N PRO A 366 2.06 -14.60 -16.45
CA PRO A 366 2.12 -13.67 -17.57
C PRO A 366 2.34 -12.23 -17.09
N TRP A 367 2.91 -11.40 -17.97
CA TRP A 367 3.01 -9.97 -17.73
C TRP A 367 1.66 -9.30 -17.94
N LEU A 368 1.29 -8.44 -17.00
CA LEU A 368 0.07 -7.65 -17.09
C LEU A 368 0.34 -6.29 -17.73
N ALA A 369 -0.31 -6.02 -18.87
CA ALA A 369 -0.16 -4.79 -19.63
C ALA A 369 1.33 -4.46 -19.89
N ASP A 370 1.75 -3.23 -19.61
CA ASP A 370 3.09 -2.71 -19.88
C ASP A 370 4.01 -2.73 -18.65
N ASN A 371 3.65 -3.48 -17.60
CA ASN A 371 4.53 -3.65 -16.45
C ASN A 371 5.84 -4.31 -16.87
N ARG A 372 6.96 -3.92 -16.25
CA ARG A 372 8.27 -4.54 -16.51
C ARG A 372 8.47 -5.78 -15.65
N ASN A 373 7.92 -5.78 -14.43
CA ASN A 373 7.92 -6.92 -13.52
C ASN A 373 6.64 -7.77 -13.66
N ASN A 374 6.77 -9.11 -13.66
CA ASN A 374 5.66 -10.06 -13.76
C ASN A 374 5.05 -10.48 -12.42
N GLU A 375 5.38 -9.78 -11.33
CA GLU A 375 4.69 -9.92 -10.05
C GLU A 375 3.20 -9.55 -10.25
N LEU A 376 2.36 -10.57 -10.46
CA LEU A 376 0.98 -10.38 -10.91
C LEU A 376 0.10 -9.72 -9.86
N GLY A 377 0.30 -10.03 -8.57
CA GLY A 377 -0.47 -9.45 -7.49
C GLY A 377 -0.26 -7.95 -7.41
N HIS A 378 0.98 -7.49 -7.44
CA HIS A 378 1.37 -6.08 -7.50
C HIS A 378 0.83 -5.41 -8.76
N ALA A 379 0.89 -6.09 -9.90
CA ALA A 379 0.34 -5.58 -11.14
C ALA A 379 -1.18 -5.35 -11.06
N VAL A 380 -1.93 -6.27 -10.45
CA VAL A 380 -3.37 -6.14 -10.22
C VAL A 380 -3.67 -4.99 -9.27
N ILE A 381 -2.94 -4.89 -8.15
CA ILE A 381 -3.10 -3.80 -7.19
C ILE A 381 -2.81 -2.44 -7.81
N LEU A 382 -1.76 -2.33 -8.63
CA LEU A 382 -1.46 -1.12 -9.38
C LEU A 382 -2.62 -0.70 -10.29
N GLN A 383 -3.28 -1.63 -10.97
CA GLN A 383 -4.42 -1.32 -11.84
C GLN A 383 -5.67 -0.88 -11.04
N ILE A 384 -5.86 -1.43 -9.85
CA ILE A 384 -7.00 -1.09 -8.98
C ILE A 384 -6.79 0.27 -8.31
N LEU A 385 -5.62 0.48 -7.71
CA LEU A 385 -5.35 1.62 -6.83
C LEU A 385 -4.52 2.72 -7.49
N GLY A 386 -4.00 2.52 -8.71
CA GLY A 386 -3.12 3.49 -9.38
C GLY A 386 -1.72 3.62 -8.77
N GLY A 387 -1.42 2.82 -7.74
CA GLY A 387 -0.13 2.71 -7.06
C GLY A 387 -0.12 1.45 -6.19
N ILE A 388 1.06 1.06 -5.70
CA ILE A 388 1.19 -0.08 -4.79
C ILE A 388 1.47 0.47 -3.39
N PRO A 389 0.53 0.33 -2.45
CA PRO A 389 0.74 0.81 -1.10
C PRO A 389 1.80 -0.02 -0.38
N GLY A 390 2.68 0.63 0.36
CA GLY A 390 3.70 0.06 1.22
C GLY A 390 3.65 0.70 2.60
N SER A 391 3.96 -0.08 3.64
CA SER A 391 4.11 0.43 5.00
C SER A 391 5.37 1.27 5.11
N ASN A 392 5.28 2.42 5.76
CA ASN A 392 6.46 3.11 6.24
C ASN A 392 7.13 2.28 7.34
N THR A 393 8.44 2.12 7.24
CA THR A 393 9.22 1.21 8.09
C THR A 393 10.46 1.89 8.65
N LEU A 394 10.78 1.53 9.89
CA LEU A 394 11.96 1.93 10.63
C LEU A 394 12.91 0.72 10.67
N TYR A 395 14.18 0.90 10.32
CA TYR A 395 15.19 -0.17 10.38
C TYR A 395 16.49 0.32 10.99
N ARG A 396 16.92 -0.34 12.07
CA ARG A 396 18.21 -0.06 12.72
C ARG A 396 18.79 -1.31 13.34
N ILE A 397 20.03 -1.66 13.00
CA ILE A 397 20.76 -2.74 13.67
C ILE A 397 20.81 -2.44 15.20
N PRO A 398 20.40 -3.39 16.06
CA PRO A 398 20.28 -4.83 15.82
C PRO A 398 18.89 -5.37 15.41
N MET A 399 17.95 -4.53 14.96
CA MET A 399 16.64 -4.95 14.47
C MET A 399 16.76 -6.04 13.40
N SER A 400 16.02 -7.13 13.63
CA SER A 400 15.90 -8.31 12.79
C SER A 400 14.93 -8.08 11.63
N SER A 401 15.04 -8.90 10.58
CA SER A 401 14.05 -8.91 9.49
C SER A 401 12.63 -9.20 9.98
N ALA A 402 12.46 -9.98 11.05
CA ALA A 402 11.16 -10.28 11.63
C ALA A 402 10.48 -9.02 12.19
N GLU A 403 11.24 -8.12 12.82
CA GLU A 403 10.71 -6.85 13.35
C GLU A 403 10.34 -5.87 12.22
N VAL A 404 11.09 -5.88 11.12
CA VAL A 404 10.74 -5.14 9.89
C VAL A 404 9.42 -5.69 9.31
N ILE A 405 9.29 -7.02 9.19
CA ILE A 405 8.07 -7.65 8.68
C ILE A 405 6.87 -7.36 9.60
N LYS A 406 7.05 -7.34 10.93
CA LYS A 406 5.98 -6.92 11.86
C LYS A 406 5.47 -5.52 11.54
N GLN A 407 6.35 -4.57 11.27
CA GLN A 407 5.93 -3.21 10.87
C GLN A 407 5.10 -3.22 9.58
N TRP A 408 5.40 -4.10 8.61
CA TRP A 408 4.57 -4.25 7.40
C TRP A 408 3.17 -4.79 7.67
N ASN A 409 2.96 -5.52 8.76
CA ASN A 409 1.67 -6.03 9.19
C ASN A 409 0.90 -5.03 10.06
N TYR A 410 1.59 -4.34 10.98
CA TYR A 410 0.99 -3.39 11.94
C TYR A 410 0.79 -1.98 11.37
N VAL A 411 1.56 -1.62 10.35
CA VAL A 411 1.49 -0.34 9.63
C VAL A 411 1.44 0.89 10.55
N PRO A 412 2.29 0.98 11.60
CA PRO A 412 2.12 1.99 12.65
C PRO A 412 2.51 3.41 12.18
N PHE A 413 3.47 3.55 11.26
CA PHE A 413 4.09 4.84 10.92
C PHE A 413 3.58 5.46 9.60
N GLY A 414 2.36 5.10 9.21
CA GLY A 414 1.76 5.55 7.95
C GLY A 414 2.12 4.64 6.77
N ILE A 415 1.71 5.07 5.58
CA ILE A 415 1.88 4.34 4.32
C ILE A 415 2.30 5.28 3.21
N HIS A 416 2.94 4.73 2.19
CA HIS A 416 3.32 5.43 0.98
C HIS A 416 3.03 4.56 -0.25
N PHE A 417 3.14 5.15 -1.44
CA PHE A 417 3.35 4.40 -2.68
C PHE A 417 4.46 5.06 -3.48
N ARG A 418 5.10 4.32 -4.37
CA ARG A 418 6.22 4.83 -5.17
C ARG A 418 6.00 4.68 -6.67
N GLU A 419 6.62 5.58 -7.43
CA GLU A 419 6.62 5.55 -8.88
C GLU A 419 8.03 5.75 -9.47
N PRO A 420 8.46 4.88 -10.41
CA PRO A 420 7.82 3.61 -10.79
C PRO A 420 7.99 2.55 -9.68
N TRP A 421 6.99 1.69 -9.51
CA TRP A 421 6.94 0.73 -8.40
C TRP A 421 8.00 -0.37 -8.49
N ASP A 422 8.34 -0.81 -9.71
CA ASP A 422 9.30 -1.87 -9.98
C ASP A 422 10.71 -1.33 -10.27
N MET A 423 10.96 -0.07 -9.91
CA MET A 423 12.30 0.50 -9.94
C MET A 423 13.25 -0.40 -9.13
N TRP A 424 14.40 -0.71 -9.72
CA TRP A 424 15.43 -1.59 -9.15
C TRP A 424 14.99 -3.02 -8.80
N ALA A 425 13.78 -3.45 -9.19
CA ALA A 425 13.36 -4.83 -9.06
C ALA A 425 14.35 -5.75 -9.79
N LYS A 426 14.71 -6.86 -9.15
CA LYS A 426 15.63 -7.87 -9.68
C LYS A 426 14.89 -9.16 -9.94
N THR A 427 15.24 -9.82 -11.04
CA THR A 427 14.81 -11.18 -11.32
C THR A 427 15.21 -12.13 -10.18
N SER A 428 14.27 -12.94 -9.72
CA SER A 428 14.42 -13.95 -8.66
C SER A 428 13.67 -15.24 -9.03
N LYS A 429 13.66 -16.25 -8.15
CA LYS A 429 12.85 -17.46 -8.38
C LYS A 429 11.34 -17.20 -8.42
N PHE A 430 10.88 -16.08 -7.88
CA PHE A 430 9.45 -15.76 -7.70
C PHE A 430 8.96 -14.73 -8.72
N GLN A 431 9.78 -13.71 -9.01
CA GLN A 431 9.46 -12.62 -9.92
C GLN A 431 10.53 -12.46 -11.00
N GLN A 432 10.14 -12.02 -12.18
CA GLN A 432 10.98 -11.84 -13.35
C GLN A 432 10.76 -10.43 -13.89
N VAL A 433 11.86 -9.75 -14.23
CA VAL A 433 11.85 -8.38 -14.75
C VAL A 433 12.36 -8.40 -16.19
N ILE A 434 11.60 -7.77 -17.10
CA ILE A 434 12.00 -7.62 -18.51
C ILE A 434 13.35 -6.89 -18.58
N SER A 435 14.23 -7.40 -19.44
CA SER A 435 15.59 -6.88 -19.59
C SER A 435 15.64 -5.56 -20.37
N GLU A 436 14.71 -5.36 -21.31
CA GLU A 436 14.51 -4.11 -22.03
C GLU A 436 14.16 -2.96 -21.08
N GLY A 437 14.75 -1.78 -21.29
CA GLY A 437 14.55 -0.60 -20.45
C GLY A 437 15.17 -0.69 -19.05
N ALA A 438 15.93 -1.75 -18.73
CA ALA A 438 16.44 -1.94 -17.37
C ALA A 438 17.48 -0.90 -16.92
N ALA A 439 18.36 -0.46 -17.83
CA ALA A 439 19.30 0.61 -17.54
C ALA A 439 18.56 1.95 -17.33
N GLU A 440 17.66 2.30 -18.26
CA GLU A 440 16.86 3.54 -18.17
C GLU A 440 16.02 3.60 -16.88
N ALA A 441 15.43 2.47 -16.46
CA ALA A 441 14.68 2.39 -15.21
C ALA A 441 15.56 2.60 -13.96
N ASN A 442 16.84 2.22 -14.02
CA ASN A 442 17.77 2.43 -12.91
C ASN A 442 18.29 3.87 -12.84
N ASP A 443 18.25 4.60 -13.96
CA ASP A 443 18.72 5.99 -14.07
C ASP A 443 17.61 7.03 -13.78
N LYS A 444 16.37 6.58 -13.55
CA LYS A 444 15.22 7.45 -13.26
C LYS A 444 15.08 7.76 -11.78
N THR A 445 14.41 8.89 -11.49
CA THR A 445 13.99 9.27 -10.14
C THR A 445 12.86 8.36 -9.65
N CYS A 446 13.00 7.80 -8.45
CA CYS A 446 11.91 7.15 -7.73
C CYS A 446 11.21 8.20 -6.88
N THR A 447 9.90 8.37 -7.07
CA THR A 447 9.12 9.31 -6.25
C THR A 447 8.23 8.56 -5.29
N PHE A 448 8.32 8.90 -4.00
CA PHE A 448 7.52 8.34 -2.92
C PHE A 448 6.48 9.36 -2.50
N TYR A 449 5.21 8.97 -2.54
CA TYR A 449 4.08 9.79 -2.11
C TYR A 449 3.51 9.22 -0.81
N PRO A 450 3.54 9.97 0.31
CA PRO A 450 2.82 9.55 1.51
C PRO A 450 1.30 9.60 1.25
N ILE A 451 0.56 8.64 1.80
CA ILE A 451 -0.90 8.56 1.63
C ILE A 451 -1.57 9.14 2.88
N ALA A 452 -2.49 10.08 2.69
CA ALA A 452 -3.23 10.71 3.77
C ALA A 452 -4.02 9.66 4.58
N GLN A 453 -3.98 9.74 5.91
CA GLN A 453 -4.76 8.82 6.74
C GLN A 453 -6.26 8.95 6.48
N ARG A 454 -6.74 10.17 6.21
CA ARG A 454 -8.14 10.45 5.86
C ARG A 454 -8.57 9.77 4.54
N GLN A 455 -7.67 9.61 3.58
CA GLN A 455 -7.96 8.83 2.35
C GLN A 455 -8.22 7.36 2.69
N ILE A 456 -7.42 6.77 3.58
CA ILE A 456 -7.65 5.38 4.01
C ILE A 456 -8.99 5.26 4.74
N GLN A 457 -9.35 6.25 5.55
CA GLN A 457 -10.63 6.25 6.23
C GLN A 457 -11.82 6.37 5.28
N SER A 458 -11.72 7.21 4.24
CA SER A 458 -12.80 7.37 3.27
C SER A 458 -13.10 6.09 2.50
N MET A 459 -12.11 5.22 2.28
CA MET A 459 -12.33 3.92 1.61
C MET A 459 -13.29 2.97 2.35
N TYR A 460 -13.58 3.23 3.63
CA TYR A 460 -14.56 2.47 4.40
C TYR A 460 -15.96 3.11 4.41
N ALA A 461 -16.07 4.35 3.94
CA ALA A 461 -17.31 5.12 3.90
C ALA A 461 -18.20 4.69 2.73
N LYS A 462 -19.51 4.72 2.93
CA LYS A 462 -20.49 4.37 1.88
C LYS A 462 -20.38 5.32 0.69
N GLU A 463 -20.17 6.60 0.97
CA GLU A 463 -20.13 7.70 0.01
C GLU A 463 -19.06 7.46 -1.05
N THR A 464 -17.87 7.00 -0.65
CA THR A 464 -16.78 6.64 -1.57
C THR A 464 -17.19 5.52 -2.52
N TRP A 465 -17.97 4.53 -2.06
CA TRP A 465 -18.41 3.43 -2.93
C TRP A 465 -19.63 3.78 -3.79
N ASP A 466 -20.44 4.76 -3.37
CA ASP A 466 -21.43 5.40 -4.24
C ASP A 466 -20.71 6.16 -5.39
N GLU A 467 -19.56 6.78 -5.13
CA GLU A 467 -18.71 7.41 -6.16
C GLU A 467 -18.03 6.37 -7.07
N VAL A 468 -17.50 5.28 -6.53
CA VAL A 468 -16.95 4.17 -7.33
C VAL A 468 -18.01 3.61 -8.27
N SER A 469 -19.27 3.52 -7.82
CA SER A 469 -20.37 3.07 -8.68
C SER A 469 -20.65 4.01 -9.86
N ARG A 470 -20.28 5.31 -9.75
CA ARG A 470 -20.48 6.33 -10.80
C ARG A 470 -19.24 6.51 -11.68
N TYR A 471 -18.05 6.50 -11.08
CA TYR A 471 -16.78 6.87 -11.73
C TYR A 471 -15.80 5.70 -11.87
N GLY A 472 -16.17 4.51 -11.39
CA GLY A 472 -15.30 3.34 -11.30
C GLY A 472 -14.17 3.53 -10.29
N LEU A 473 -13.15 2.68 -10.39
CA LEU A 473 -11.98 2.70 -9.51
C LEU A 473 -11.18 4.01 -9.50
N ASP A 474 -11.43 4.93 -10.46
CA ASP A 474 -10.76 6.23 -10.46
C ASP A 474 -11.09 7.06 -9.20
N ALA A 475 -12.24 6.79 -8.55
CA ALA A 475 -12.65 7.44 -7.29
C ALA A 475 -11.80 7.01 -6.06
N ILE A 476 -11.09 5.89 -6.14
CA ILE A 476 -10.29 5.35 -5.02
C ILE A 476 -8.80 5.23 -5.35
N LYS A 477 -8.36 5.79 -6.48
CA LYS A 477 -6.94 5.82 -6.81
C LYS A 477 -6.17 6.57 -5.73
N LEU A 478 -4.98 6.04 -5.41
CA LEU A 478 -4.04 6.66 -4.50
C LEU A 478 -3.71 8.06 -4.99
N THR A 479 -3.94 9.05 -4.12
CA THR A 479 -3.80 10.44 -4.51
C THR A 479 -2.35 10.84 -4.41
N LYS A 480 -1.80 11.36 -5.51
CA LYS A 480 -0.48 11.98 -5.52
C LYS A 480 -0.62 13.34 -4.88
N ILE A 481 0.19 13.61 -3.86
CA ILE A 481 0.37 14.92 -3.25
C ILE A 481 1.83 15.33 -3.51
N PRO A 482 2.13 15.90 -4.70
CA PRO A 482 3.50 16.16 -5.14
C PRO A 482 4.29 17.03 -4.17
N GLU A 483 3.62 17.94 -3.48
CA GLU A 483 4.21 18.85 -2.51
C GLU A 483 4.89 18.07 -1.37
N TRP A 484 4.31 16.96 -0.95
CA TRP A 484 4.83 16.10 0.13
C TRP A 484 5.74 14.98 -0.36
N ALA A 485 6.04 14.92 -1.65
CA ALA A 485 6.79 13.82 -2.23
C ALA A 485 8.27 13.81 -1.79
N ALA A 486 8.82 12.61 -1.66
CA ALA A 486 10.24 12.36 -1.44
C ALA A 486 10.84 11.74 -2.72
N HIS A 487 11.94 12.29 -3.22
CA HIS A 487 12.55 11.85 -4.48
C HIS A 487 13.88 11.16 -4.22
N LEU A 488 14.00 9.88 -4.56
CA LEU A 488 15.30 9.22 -4.63
C LEU A 488 15.85 9.35 -6.05
N VAL A 489 17.03 9.97 -6.17
CA VAL A 489 17.76 10.07 -7.43
C VAL A 489 19.00 9.18 -7.43
N PRO A 490 19.39 8.58 -8.56
CA PRO A 490 20.68 7.92 -8.71
C PRO A 490 21.83 8.91 -8.48
N GLY A 491 22.77 8.58 -7.61
CA GLY A 491 23.99 9.36 -7.33
C GLY A 491 25.18 8.90 -8.18
N GLU A 492 26.22 9.75 -8.25
CA GLU A 492 27.36 9.60 -9.16
C GLU A 492 28.24 8.36 -8.88
N THR A 493 28.17 7.80 -7.68
CA THR A 493 28.98 6.65 -7.23
C THR A 493 28.17 5.35 -7.07
N GLY A 494 26.91 5.33 -7.53
CA GLY A 494 25.98 4.20 -7.35
C GLY A 494 25.27 4.18 -5.98
N ASN A 495 25.52 5.18 -5.14
CA ASN A 495 24.67 5.53 -3.99
C ASN A 495 23.49 6.38 -4.46
N TYR A 496 22.41 6.50 -3.68
CA TYR A 496 21.25 7.32 -4.02
C TYR A 496 21.21 8.57 -3.14
N THR A 497 20.59 9.64 -3.63
CA THR A 497 20.42 10.91 -2.91
C THR A 497 18.95 11.25 -2.77
N LEU A 498 18.55 11.72 -1.59
CA LEU A 498 17.19 12.19 -1.33
C LEU A 498 17.03 13.68 -1.69
N ARG A 499 16.08 13.98 -2.57
CA ARG A 499 15.72 15.34 -3.04
C ARG A 499 14.27 15.72 -2.74
#